data_AF-A0A7D5N309-F1
#
_entry.id   AF-A0A7D5N309-F1
#
_cell.length_a   1.000
_cell.length_b   1.000
_cell.length_c   1.000
_cell.angle_alpha   90.00
_cell.angle_beta   90.00
_cell.angle_gamma   90.00
#
_symmetry.space_group_name_H-M   'P 1'
#
loop_
_entity.id
_entity.type
_entity.pdbx_description
1 polymer ?
#
loop_
_entity_poly.entity_id
_entity_poly.type
_entity_poly.pdbx_seq_one_letter_code
_entity_poly.pdbx_strand_id
1 'polypeptide(L)'
;MTDLKTLQTQLQAYMLQGDPAIKNSIVSTEKVSCEQRLNIYRNGYYWRLLDILASDLPVLKAWIGEQQFDEWGGAYIDRHPSHHYSIRVFGKAFPQFLSSHVPDQPQYAEMALLEWTLAEIQDVNNSAIVTVEEMMQVAPTDWPYVQFSMHPSVQIHHFQFNVPELWQAIIQKIPSPNWKNTPCHNLFVCGVMSMNVMWRD
;
A
#
# COMPACT_ATOMS: atom_id res chain seq x y z
N MET A 1 -1.82 -7.55 40.24
CA MET A 1 -1.85 -8.09 38.87
C MET A 1 -1.73 -6.92 37.92
N THR A 2 -0.86 -7.00 36.93
CA THR A 2 -0.80 -6.02 35.83
C THR A 2 -2.11 -6.09 35.04
N ASP A 3 -2.75 -4.96 34.77
CA ASP A 3 -3.97 -4.94 33.98
C ASP A 3 -3.68 -5.22 32.49
N LEU A 4 -4.71 -5.62 31.74
CA LEU A 4 -4.59 -6.00 30.33
C LEU A 4 -4.06 -4.86 29.46
N LYS A 5 -4.50 -3.62 29.71
CA LYS A 5 -4.09 -2.46 28.91
C LYS A 5 -2.59 -2.20 29.07
N THR A 6 -2.08 -2.32 30.28
CA THR A 6 -0.65 -2.21 30.58
C THR A 6 0.14 -3.29 29.85
N LEU A 7 -0.32 -4.55 29.87
CA LEU A 7 0.34 -5.65 29.13
C LEU A 7 0.36 -5.42 27.62
N GLN A 8 -0.77 -4.99 27.03
CA GLN A 8 -0.86 -4.69 25.61
C GLN A 8 0.08 -3.55 25.20
N THR A 9 0.15 -2.50 26.02
CA THR A 9 1.03 -1.34 25.78
C THR A 9 2.50 -1.75 25.83
N GLN A 10 2.89 -2.52 26.85
CA GLN A 10 4.26 -3.01 27.02
C GLN A 10 4.67 -3.97 25.87
N LEU A 11 3.77 -4.86 25.45
CA LEU A 11 4.03 -5.74 24.31
C LEU A 11 4.18 -4.94 23.02
N GLN A 12 3.30 -3.97 22.76
CA GLN A 12 3.41 -3.09 21.58
C GLN A 12 4.75 -2.33 21.58
N ALA A 13 5.15 -1.75 22.71
CA ALA A 13 6.42 -1.04 22.84
C ALA A 13 7.62 -1.97 22.58
N TYR A 14 7.57 -3.22 23.05
CA TYR A 14 8.59 -4.22 22.72
C TYR A 14 8.64 -4.54 21.23
N MET A 15 7.47 -4.68 20.58
CA MET A 15 7.40 -5.02 19.16
C MET A 15 7.91 -3.89 18.27
N LEU A 16 7.56 -2.64 18.59
CA LEU A 16 7.92 -1.47 17.78
C LEU A 16 9.33 -0.95 18.09
N GLN A 17 9.73 -0.91 19.36
CA GLN A 17 10.94 -0.18 19.82
C GLN A 17 11.90 -1.05 20.62
N GLY A 18 11.49 -2.26 21.00
CA GLY A 18 12.34 -3.17 21.79
C GLY A 18 12.33 -2.86 23.28
N ASP A 19 11.34 -2.09 23.77
CA ASP A 19 11.20 -1.75 25.19
C ASP A 19 11.08 -3.03 26.06
N PRO A 20 12.02 -3.29 26.97
CA PRO A 20 12.05 -4.51 27.77
C PRO A 20 10.98 -4.57 28.88
N ALA A 21 10.14 -3.56 29.09
CA ALA A 21 9.16 -3.50 30.18
C ALA A 21 8.25 -4.74 30.26
N ILE A 22 7.92 -5.35 29.11
CA ILE A 22 7.09 -6.56 29.06
C ILE A 22 7.78 -7.79 29.66
N LYS A 23 9.12 -7.83 29.74
CA LYS A 23 9.89 -9.01 30.18
C LYS A 23 9.48 -9.51 31.56
N ASN A 24 9.14 -8.60 32.48
CA ASN A 24 8.69 -8.93 33.84
C ASN A 24 7.34 -9.66 33.88
N SER A 25 6.57 -9.58 32.79
CA SER A 25 5.24 -10.17 32.65
C SER A 25 5.24 -11.48 31.84
N ILE A 26 6.40 -11.90 31.31
CA ILE A 26 6.52 -13.09 30.46
C ILE A 26 7.19 -14.23 31.22
N VAL A 27 6.46 -15.34 31.34
CA VAL A 27 6.98 -16.56 31.99
C VAL A 27 8.00 -17.24 31.09
N SER A 28 9.18 -17.51 31.64
CA SER A 28 10.20 -18.36 31.00
C SER A 28 9.94 -19.84 31.31
N THR A 29 10.44 -20.71 30.45
CA THR A 29 10.41 -22.17 30.63
C THR A 29 11.82 -22.73 30.52
N GLU A 30 12.07 -23.93 31.03
CA GLU A 30 13.39 -24.60 30.91
C GLU A 30 13.90 -24.69 29.47
N LYS A 31 13.00 -24.84 28.49
CA LYS A 31 13.36 -25.01 27.07
C LYS A 31 13.48 -23.69 26.29
N VAL A 32 12.84 -22.62 26.75
CA VAL A 32 12.73 -21.36 26.01
C VAL A 32 12.69 -20.19 26.98
N SER A 33 13.67 -19.29 26.85
CA SER A 33 13.77 -18.08 27.66
C SER A 33 12.70 -17.04 27.29
N CYS A 34 12.42 -16.10 28.19
CA CYS A 34 11.58 -14.94 27.93
C CYS A 34 12.03 -14.18 26.66
N GLU A 35 13.34 -13.98 26.51
CA GLU A 35 13.91 -13.28 25.35
C GLU A 35 13.68 -14.03 24.04
N GLN A 36 13.90 -15.35 24.03
CA GLN A 36 13.63 -16.17 22.84
C GLN A 36 12.14 -16.12 22.46
N ARG A 37 11.23 -16.20 23.44
CA ARG A 37 9.78 -16.07 23.20
C ARG A 37 9.45 -14.72 22.57
N LEU A 38 9.92 -13.64 23.17
CA LEU A 38 9.66 -12.29 22.68
C LEU A 38 10.23 -12.07 21.28
N ASN A 39 11.42 -12.60 20.98
CA ASN A 39 12.04 -12.51 19.66
C ASN A 39 11.27 -13.30 18.59
N ILE A 40 10.67 -14.45 18.94
CA ILE A 40 9.79 -15.18 18.00
C ILE A 40 8.62 -14.29 17.57
N TYR A 41 7.98 -13.60 18.52
CA TYR A 41 6.86 -12.70 18.20
C TYR A 41 7.33 -11.49 17.39
N ARG A 42 8.40 -10.82 17.82
CA ARG A 42 8.94 -9.64 17.12
C ARG A 42 9.34 -9.95 15.68
N ASN A 43 10.07 -11.04 15.48
CA ASN A 43 10.49 -11.48 14.14
C ASN A 43 9.27 -11.88 13.30
N GLY A 44 8.33 -12.63 13.88
CA GLY A 44 7.12 -13.01 13.17
C GLY A 44 6.24 -11.82 12.79
N TYR A 45 6.25 -10.76 13.58
CA TYR A 45 5.55 -9.52 13.26
C TYR A 45 6.22 -8.79 12.10
N TYR A 46 7.54 -8.65 12.14
CA TYR A 46 8.34 -8.08 11.06
C TYR A 46 8.10 -8.79 9.72
N TRP A 47 8.19 -10.13 9.69
CA TRP A 47 7.95 -10.90 8.47
C TRP A 47 6.54 -10.72 7.91
N ARG A 48 5.52 -10.65 8.79
CA ARG A 48 4.14 -10.38 8.35
C ARG A 48 4.02 -9.01 7.68
N LEU A 49 4.70 -8.00 8.19
CA LEU A 49 4.72 -6.66 7.57
C LEU A 49 5.37 -6.70 6.17
N LEU A 50 6.45 -7.45 6.00
CA LEU A 50 7.03 -7.68 4.67
C LEU A 50 6.08 -8.42 3.74
N ASP A 51 5.42 -9.48 4.22
CA ASP A 51 4.45 -10.25 3.44
C ASP A 51 3.28 -9.37 2.97
N ILE A 52 2.81 -8.46 3.83
CA ILE A 52 1.76 -7.48 3.49
C ILE A 52 2.24 -6.58 2.35
N LEU A 53 3.44 -5.99 2.46
CA LEU A 53 3.99 -5.16 1.39
C LEU A 53 4.12 -5.94 0.07
N ALA A 54 4.59 -7.19 0.13
CA ALA A 54 4.74 -8.04 -1.05
C ALA A 54 3.39 -8.42 -1.68
N SER A 55 2.35 -8.57 -0.86
CA SER A 55 0.98 -8.83 -1.33
C SER A 55 0.36 -7.61 -2.02
N ASP A 56 0.64 -6.40 -1.50
CA ASP A 56 0.10 -5.15 -2.03
C ASP A 56 0.88 -4.65 -3.26
N LEU A 57 2.15 -5.03 -3.40
CA LEU A 57 3.09 -4.55 -4.43
C LEU A 57 3.76 -5.70 -5.24
N PRO A 58 2.98 -6.66 -5.78
CA PRO A 58 3.53 -7.85 -6.43
C PRO A 58 4.34 -7.55 -7.70
N VAL A 59 3.95 -6.55 -8.49
CA VAL A 59 4.66 -6.16 -9.72
C VAL A 59 5.98 -5.51 -9.39
N LEU A 60 6.01 -4.62 -8.38
CA LEU A 60 7.26 -4.03 -7.92
C LEU A 60 8.23 -5.12 -7.44
N LYS A 61 7.77 -6.06 -6.60
CA LYS A 61 8.59 -7.20 -6.13
C LYS A 61 9.12 -8.01 -7.32
N ALA A 62 8.28 -8.31 -8.31
CA ALA A 62 8.70 -9.04 -9.50
C ALA A 62 9.72 -8.26 -10.35
N TRP A 63 9.59 -6.93 -10.41
CA TRP A 63 10.46 -6.07 -11.23
C TRP A 63 11.85 -5.90 -10.60
N ILE A 64 11.94 -5.62 -9.31
CA ILE A 64 13.23 -5.36 -8.62
C ILE A 64 13.89 -6.64 -8.10
N GLY A 65 13.13 -7.73 -7.98
CA GLY A 65 13.58 -8.99 -7.42
C GLY A 65 13.41 -9.07 -5.90
N GLU A 66 13.34 -10.30 -5.40
CA GLU A 66 13.02 -10.60 -4.00
C GLU A 66 14.00 -9.99 -3.00
N GLN A 67 15.30 -10.15 -3.23
CA GLN A 67 16.32 -9.63 -2.31
C GLN A 67 16.21 -8.11 -2.16
N GLN A 68 16.09 -7.38 -3.27
CA GLN A 68 16.01 -5.92 -3.23
C GLN A 68 14.71 -5.44 -2.58
N PHE A 69 13.61 -6.16 -2.81
CA PHE A 69 12.33 -5.88 -2.18
C PHE A 69 12.38 -6.07 -0.66
N ASP A 70 13.00 -7.16 -0.17
CA ASP A 70 13.15 -7.41 1.26
C ASP A 70 14.04 -6.36 1.93
N GLU A 71 15.12 -5.93 1.26
CA GLU A 71 15.99 -4.85 1.74
C GLU A 71 15.24 -3.52 1.89
N TRP A 72 14.51 -3.09 0.85
CA TRP A 72 13.74 -1.85 0.89
C TRP A 72 12.55 -1.92 1.83
N GLY A 73 11.84 -3.06 1.84
CA GLY A 73 10.74 -3.34 2.76
C GLY A 73 11.18 -3.30 4.21
N GLY A 74 12.35 -3.86 4.52
CA GLY A 74 12.92 -3.80 5.87
C GLY A 74 13.26 -2.39 6.29
N ALA A 75 13.96 -1.64 5.43
CA ALA A 75 14.27 -0.23 5.68
C ALA A 75 13.00 0.63 5.84
N TYR A 76 11.91 0.28 5.14
CA TYR A 76 10.61 0.92 5.32
C TYR A 76 10.03 0.62 6.70
N ILE A 77 9.96 -0.66 7.11
CA ILE A 77 9.42 -1.09 8.41
C ILE A 77 10.14 -0.39 9.57
N ASP A 78 11.47 -0.29 9.50
CA ASP A 78 12.26 0.37 10.54
C ASP A 78 11.98 1.88 10.64
N ARG A 79 11.67 2.54 9.52
CA ARG A 79 11.39 4.00 9.46
C ARG A 79 9.91 4.33 9.65
N HIS A 80 9.02 3.38 9.36
CA HIS A 80 7.57 3.51 9.39
C HIS A 80 6.95 2.39 10.22
N PRO A 81 7.23 2.32 11.53
CA PRO A 81 6.61 1.33 12.41
C PRO A 81 5.08 1.44 12.35
N SER A 82 4.39 0.30 12.35
CA SER A 82 2.93 0.31 12.28
C SER A 82 2.32 0.73 13.61
N HIS A 83 1.65 1.89 13.59
CA HIS A 83 0.91 2.44 14.74
C HIS A 83 -0.60 2.22 14.64
N HIS A 84 -1.06 1.53 13.60
CA HIS A 84 -2.48 1.32 13.33
C HIS A 84 -2.87 -0.15 13.56
N TYR A 85 -4.08 -0.39 14.06
CA TYR A 85 -4.56 -1.74 14.34
C TYR A 85 -4.82 -2.56 13.07
N SER A 86 -5.13 -1.88 11.96
CA SER A 86 -5.31 -2.49 10.65
C SER A 86 -4.02 -2.44 9.86
N ILE A 87 -3.59 -3.62 9.40
CA ILE A 87 -2.44 -3.80 8.51
C ILE A 87 -2.70 -3.35 7.07
N ARG A 88 -3.97 -3.20 6.69
CA ARG A 88 -4.39 -2.82 5.32
C ARG A 88 -3.85 -1.47 4.87
N VAL A 89 -3.53 -0.57 5.81
CA VAL A 89 -3.00 0.77 5.49
C VAL A 89 -1.48 0.84 5.64
N PHE A 90 -0.82 -0.28 5.95
CA PHE A 90 0.60 -0.30 6.31
C PHE A 90 1.50 0.16 5.16
N GLY A 91 1.21 -0.24 3.92
CA GLY A 91 1.99 0.13 2.73
C GLY A 91 1.78 1.57 2.24
N LYS A 92 0.89 2.35 2.85
CA LYS A 92 0.47 3.66 2.33
C LYS A 92 1.61 4.65 2.09
N ALA A 93 2.61 4.67 2.99
CA ALA A 93 3.75 5.57 2.86
C ALA A 93 4.88 5.01 1.99
N PHE A 94 4.77 3.76 1.50
CA PHE A 94 5.82 3.09 0.74
C PHE A 94 6.22 3.84 -0.54
N PRO A 95 5.30 4.38 -1.36
CA PRO A 95 5.67 5.15 -2.55
C PRO A 95 6.48 6.42 -2.23
N GLN A 96 6.07 7.14 -1.19
CA GLN A 96 6.78 8.34 -0.72
C GLN A 96 8.15 7.97 -0.11
N PHE A 97 8.20 6.87 0.65
CA PHE A 97 9.44 6.33 1.17
C PHE A 97 10.43 6.04 0.04
N LEU A 98 10.02 5.30 -1.01
CA LEU A 98 10.88 5.00 -2.15
C LEU A 98 11.38 6.25 -2.87
N SER A 99 10.53 7.28 -3.01
CA SER A 99 10.92 8.57 -3.61
C SER A 99 12.11 9.21 -2.88
N SER A 100 12.23 8.97 -1.57
CA SER A 100 13.35 9.46 -0.75
C SER A 100 14.49 8.44 -0.57
N HIS A 101 14.18 7.13 -0.63
CA HIS A 101 15.13 6.05 -0.39
C HIS A 101 15.98 5.75 -1.62
N VAL A 102 15.39 5.86 -2.81
CA VAL A 102 16.03 5.64 -4.12
C VAL A 102 15.71 6.78 -5.08
N PRO A 103 16.13 8.03 -4.76
CA PRO A 103 15.74 9.22 -5.53
C PRO A 103 16.19 9.20 -6.99
N ASP A 104 17.27 8.49 -7.31
CA ASP A 104 17.78 8.34 -8.68
C ASP A 104 17.00 7.31 -9.51
N GLN A 105 16.01 6.63 -8.90
CA GLN A 105 15.19 5.59 -9.54
C GLN A 105 13.69 5.84 -9.28
N PRO A 106 13.15 7.02 -9.68
CA PRO A 106 11.78 7.45 -9.39
C PRO A 106 10.70 6.49 -9.93
N GLN A 107 11.03 5.66 -10.92
CA GLN A 107 10.12 4.66 -11.49
C GLN A 107 9.61 3.64 -10.49
N TYR A 108 10.39 3.33 -9.46
CA TYR A 108 9.97 2.37 -8.44
C TYR A 108 8.97 2.98 -7.47
N ALA A 109 9.11 4.27 -7.17
CA ALA A 109 8.10 5.01 -6.43
C ALA A 109 6.79 5.16 -7.22
N GLU A 110 6.88 5.42 -8.53
CA GLU A 110 5.71 5.46 -9.41
C GLU A 110 5.02 4.09 -9.52
N MET A 111 5.77 2.99 -9.64
CA MET A 111 5.19 1.65 -9.64
C MET A 111 4.49 1.34 -8.32
N ALA A 112 5.14 1.65 -7.19
CA ALA A 112 4.52 1.48 -5.88
C ALA A 112 3.24 2.31 -5.74
N LEU A 113 3.23 3.55 -6.23
CA LEU A 113 2.05 4.41 -6.23
C LEU A 113 0.91 3.79 -7.03
N LEU A 114 1.20 3.29 -8.24
CA LEU A 114 0.22 2.64 -9.09
C LEU A 114 -0.42 1.42 -8.40
N GLU A 115 0.40 0.49 -7.92
CA GLU A 115 -0.09 -0.72 -7.25
C GLU A 115 -0.85 -0.40 -5.97
N TRP A 116 -0.35 0.53 -5.16
CA TRP A 116 -1.03 0.96 -3.96
C TRP A 116 -2.41 1.57 -4.27
N THR A 117 -2.49 2.46 -5.27
CA THR A 117 -3.76 3.05 -5.69
C THR A 117 -4.73 1.96 -6.14
N LEU A 118 -4.25 0.98 -6.92
CA LEU A 118 -5.08 -0.12 -7.40
C LEU A 118 -5.60 -1.03 -6.27
N ALA A 119 -4.78 -1.27 -5.24
CA ALA A 119 -5.20 -1.97 -4.04
C ALA A 119 -6.25 -1.16 -3.25
N GLU A 120 -6.00 0.15 -3.04
CA GLU A 120 -6.87 1.03 -2.24
C GLU A 120 -8.27 1.17 -2.86
N ILE A 121 -8.38 1.32 -4.18
CA ILE A 121 -9.67 1.54 -4.84
C ILE A 121 -10.61 0.33 -4.80
N GLN A 122 -10.08 -0.91 -4.77
CA GLN A 122 -10.90 -2.14 -4.68
C GLN A 122 -11.73 -2.19 -3.38
N ASP A 123 -11.29 -1.39 -2.45
CA ASP A 123 -11.54 -1.47 -1.04
C ASP A 123 -12.39 -0.27 -0.58
N VAL A 124 -12.74 0.61 -1.53
CA VAL A 124 -13.66 1.74 -1.41
C VAL A 124 -15.09 1.24 -1.25
N ASN A 125 -15.78 1.74 -0.23
CA ASN A 125 -17.19 1.45 0.00
C ASN A 125 -18.03 1.78 -1.24
N ASN A 126 -18.96 0.89 -1.56
CA ASN A 126 -19.92 1.08 -2.65
C ASN A 126 -20.74 2.35 -2.38
N SER A 127 -20.36 3.45 -3.01
CA SER A 127 -21.07 4.72 -2.87
C SER A 127 -22.20 4.75 -3.88
N ALA A 128 -23.31 5.40 -3.54
CA ALA A 128 -24.42 5.51 -4.47
C ALA A 128 -23.95 6.19 -5.77
N ILE A 129 -24.19 5.53 -6.89
CA ILE A 129 -23.92 6.06 -8.22
C ILE A 129 -25.24 6.56 -8.79
N VAL A 130 -25.21 7.72 -9.42
CA VAL A 130 -26.37 8.29 -10.10
C VAL A 130 -26.72 7.41 -11.30
N THR A 131 -27.98 6.99 -11.36
CA THR A 131 -28.53 6.19 -12.47
C THR A 131 -29.06 7.10 -13.58
N VAL A 132 -29.20 6.55 -14.79
CA VAL A 132 -29.79 7.29 -15.92
C VAL A 132 -31.24 7.68 -15.59
N GLU A 133 -31.98 6.80 -14.92
CA GLU A 133 -33.35 7.03 -14.48
C GLU A 133 -33.45 8.21 -13.51
N GLU A 134 -32.52 8.34 -12.56
CA GLU A 134 -32.44 9.48 -11.65
C GLU A 134 -32.10 10.78 -12.40
N MET A 135 -31.20 10.72 -13.39
CA MET A 135 -30.90 11.88 -14.24
C MET A 135 -32.12 12.34 -15.04
N MET A 136 -32.96 11.41 -15.49
CA MET A 136 -34.20 11.74 -16.23
C MET A 136 -35.24 12.47 -15.36
N GLN A 137 -35.15 12.39 -14.03
CA GLN A 137 -36.04 13.11 -13.11
C GLN A 137 -35.61 14.56 -12.85
N VAL A 138 -34.42 14.98 -13.31
CA VAL A 138 -33.94 16.36 -13.13
C VAL A 138 -34.69 17.30 -14.05
N ALA A 139 -35.36 18.30 -13.47
CA ALA A 139 -36.13 19.27 -14.23
C ALA A 139 -35.22 20.12 -15.14
N PRO A 140 -35.68 20.52 -16.35
CA PRO A 140 -34.92 21.37 -17.28
C PRO A 140 -34.31 22.63 -16.64
N THR A 141 -35.00 23.23 -15.68
CA THR A 141 -34.58 24.45 -14.96
C THR A 141 -33.44 24.21 -13.97
N ASP A 142 -33.25 22.96 -13.53
CA ASP A 142 -32.33 22.62 -12.45
C ASP A 142 -30.96 22.20 -13.00
N TRP A 143 -30.88 21.78 -14.27
CA TRP A 143 -29.64 21.36 -14.95
C TRP A 143 -28.46 22.34 -14.82
N PRO A 144 -28.64 23.67 -14.90
CA PRO A 144 -27.54 24.61 -14.71
C PRO A 144 -26.90 24.58 -13.32
N TYR A 145 -27.59 24.02 -12.32
CA TYR A 145 -27.15 23.97 -10.92
C TYR A 145 -26.69 22.57 -10.48
N VAL A 146 -26.81 21.56 -11.34
CA VAL A 146 -26.35 20.19 -11.04
C VAL A 146 -24.83 20.17 -10.97
N GLN A 147 -24.29 19.58 -9.89
CA GLN A 147 -22.87 19.34 -9.72
C GLN A 147 -22.61 17.83 -9.63
N PHE A 148 -21.62 17.37 -10.39
CA PHE A 148 -21.15 15.99 -10.32
C PHE A 148 -19.88 15.91 -9.48
N SER A 149 -19.84 14.93 -8.57
CA SER A 149 -18.63 14.52 -7.89
C SER A 149 -18.15 13.18 -8.45
N MET A 150 -16.83 12.99 -8.53
CA MET A 150 -16.27 11.69 -8.90
C MET A 150 -16.59 10.66 -7.81
N HIS A 151 -16.86 9.42 -8.22
CA HIS A 151 -16.99 8.31 -7.28
C HIS A 151 -15.67 8.15 -6.51
N PRO A 152 -15.66 7.80 -5.21
CA PRO A 152 -14.41 7.77 -4.42
C PRO A 152 -13.36 6.76 -4.92
N SER A 153 -13.77 5.80 -5.75
CA SER A 153 -12.84 4.89 -6.42
C SER A 153 -12.15 5.47 -7.65
N VAL A 154 -12.58 6.64 -8.13
CA VAL A 154 -11.92 7.34 -9.24
C VAL A 154 -10.69 8.05 -8.70
N GLN A 155 -9.52 7.54 -9.05
CA GLN A 155 -8.23 8.14 -8.72
C GLN A 155 -7.52 8.58 -10.01
N ILE A 156 -6.91 9.76 -9.97
CA ILE A 156 -6.20 10.35 -11.11
C ILE A 156 -4.75 10.57 -10.68
N HIS A 157 -3.82 9.95 -11.42
CA HIS A 157 -2.38 10.10 -11.19
C HIS A 157 -1.67 10.52 -12.48
N HIS A 158 -0.63 11.32 -12.32
CA HIS A 158 0.30 11.67 -13.40
C HIS A 158 1.59 10.89 -13.18
N PHE A 159 1.96 10.07 -14.16
CA PHE A 159 3.20 9.32 -14.16
C PHE A 159 4.17 9.98 -15.14
N GLN A 160 5.40 10.20 -14.69
CA GLN A 160 6.46 10.69 -15.55
C GLN A 160 6.93 9.58 -16.49
N PHE A 161 6.84 8.31 -16.10
CA PHE A 161 7.39 7.21 -16.88
C PHE A 161 6.32 6.24 -17.39
N ASN A 162 6.72 5.31 -18.26
CA ASN A 162 5.86 4.26 -18.79
C ASN A 162 5.63 3.10 -17.78
N VAL A 163 5.68 3.41 -16.48
CA VAL A 163 5.37 2.51 -15.38
C VAL A 163 4.03 1.80 -15.59
N PRO A 164 2.98 2.48 -16.04
CA PRO A 164 1.70 1.82 -16.14
C PRO A 164 1.60 0.81 -17.30
N GLU A 165 2.28 1.07 -18.43
CA GLU A 165 2.43 0.09 -19.52
C GLU A 165 3.30 -1.11 -19.09
N LEU A 166 4.35 -0.86 -18.29
CA LEU A 166 5.16 -1.93 -17.71
C LEU A 166 4.36 -2.80 -16.74
N TRP A 167 3.55 -2.17 -15.88
CA TRP A 167 2.66 -2.86 -14.95
C TRP A 167 1.72 -3.80 -15.68
N GLN A 168 1.06 -3.29 -16.73
CA GLN A 168 0.15 -4.08 -17.55
C GLN A 168 0.86 -5.26 -18.20
N ALA A 169 2.07 -5.04 -18.75
CA ALA A 169 2.84 -6.10 -19.39
C ALA A 169 3.25 -7.21 -18.42
N ILE A 170 3.70 -6.84 -17.21
CA ILE A 170 4.11 -7.80 -16.17
C ILE A 170 2.92 -8.63 -15.71
N ILE A 171 1.76 -8.01 -15.45
CA ILE A 171 0.55 -8.73 -15.04
C ILE A 171 0.03 -9.67 -16.12
N GLN A 172 0.04 -9.22 -17.36
CA GLN A 172 -0.41 -10.02 -18.50
C GLN A 172 0.64 -11.07 -18.93
N LYS A 173 1.84 -11.05 -18.34
CA LYS A 173 2.99 -11.91 -18.70
C LYS A 173 3.33 -11.82 -20.18
N ILE A 174 3.20 -10.64 -20.76
CA ILE A 174 3.62 -10.33 -22.13
C ILE A 174 4.99 -9.64 -22.10
N PRO A 175 5.72 -9.58 -23.23
CA PRO A 175 6.99 -8.87 -23.28
C PRO A 175 6.82 -7.42 -22.81
N SER A 176 7.59 -7.03 -21.80
CA SER A 176 7.57 -5.66 -21.28
C SER A 176 8.02 -4.69 -22.37
N PRO A 177 7.33 -3.54 -22.52
CA PRO A 177 7.83 -2.48 -23.39
C PRO A 177 9.21 -2.02 -22.89
N ASN A 178 10.00 -1.45 -23.79
CA ASN A 178 11.27 -0.85 -23.39
C ASN A 178 11.01 0.24 -22.34
N TRP A 179 11.84 0.25 -21.30
CA TRP A 179 11.89 1.34 -20.33
C TRP A 179 12.12 2.67 -21.04
N LYS A 180 11.22 3.64 -20.85
CA LYS A 180 11.39 4.99 -21.37
C LYS A 180 12.08 5.85 -20.32
N ASN A 181 13.39 6.05 -20.47
CA ASN A 181 14.20 6.84 -19.53
C ASN A 181 14.01 8.37 -19.66
N THR A 182 12.93 8.80 -20.32
CA THR A 182 12.56 10.20 -20.54
C THR A 182 11.10 10.39 -20.14
N PRO A 183 10.75 11.49 -19.46
CA PRO A 183 9.37 11.72 -19.04
C PRO A 183 8.38 11.68 -20.21
N CYS A 184 7.39 10.79 -20.16
CA CYS A 184 6.32 10.65 -21.15
C CYS A 184 4.95 11.17 -20.69
N HIS A 185 4.82 11.67 -19.45
CA HIS A 185 3.60 12.30 -18.90
C HIS A 185 2.32 11.52 -19.19
N ASN A 186 2.16 10.36 -18.56
CA ASN A 186 0.99 9.52 -18.72
C ASN A 186 -0.07 9.91 -17.67
N LEU A 187 -1.30 10.20 -18.12
CA LEU A 187 -2.47 10.35 -17.25
C LEU A 187 -3.07 8.98 -16.99
N PHE A 188 -3.14 8.57 -15.73
CA PHE A 188 -3.78 7.34 -15.30
C PHE A 188 -5.07 7.66 -14.56
N VAL A 189 -6.17 7.06 -15.02
CA VAL A 189 -7.47 7.11 -14.36
C VAL A 189 -7.90 5.68 -14.07
N CYS A 190 -8.23 5.37 -12.82
CA CYS A 190 -8.73 4.06 -12.44
C CYS A 190 -10.00 4.16 -11.58
N GLY A 191 -10.89 3.17 -11.69
CA GLY A 191 -12.12 3.05 -10.91
C GLY A 191 -12.69 1.63 -10.91
N VAL A 192 -13.49 1.29 -9.89
CA VAL A 192 -13.96 -0.09 -9.62
C VAL A 192 -14.94 -0.64 -10.66
N MET A 193 -15.75 0.21 -11.30
CA MET A 193 -16.82 -0.26 -12.22
C MET A 193 -16.34 -0.66 -13.61
N SER A 194 -15.09 -0.36 -13.93
CA SER A 194 -14.38 -0.92 -15.08
C SER A 194 -12.91 -0.65 -14.82
N MET A 195 -12.08 -1.68 -14.65
CA MET A 195 -10.62 -1.56 -14.81
C MET A 195 -10.31 -1.29 -16.29
N ASN A 196 -10.88 -0.24 -16.85
CA ASN A 196 -10.50 0.34 -18.12
C ASN A 196 -9.41 1.35 -17.78
N VAL A 197 -8.19 0.84 -17.78
CA VAL A 197 -7.01 1.70 -17.75
C VAL A 197 -6.97 2.43 -19.08
N MET A 198 -7.35 3.71 -19.07
CA MET A 198 -7.33 4.54 -20.27
C MET A 198 -6.05 5.37 -20.29
N TRP A 199 -5.17 5.06 -21.24
CA TRP A 199 -4.01 5.87 -21.59
C TRP A 199 -4.46 6.99 -22.54
N ARG A 200 -3.93 8.19 -22.36
CA ARG A 200 -4.02 9.25 -23.36
C ARG A 200 -2.60 9.54 -23.84
N ASP A 201 -2.33 9.17 -25.10
CA ASP A 201 -1.10 9.53 -25.82
C ASP A 201 -1.04 11.04 -26.13
#